data_AF-A0A4V3ZPE4-F1
#
_entry.id   AF-A0A4V3ZPE4-F1
#
_cell.length_a   1.000
_cell.length_b   1.000
_cell.length_c   1.000
_cell.angle_alpha   90.00
_cell.angle_beta   90.00
_cell.angle_gamma   90.00
#
_symmetry.space_group_name_H-M   'P 1'
#
loop_
_entity.id
_entity.type
_entity.pdbx_description
1 polymer ?
#
loop_
_entity_poly.entity_id
_entity_poly.type
_entity_poly.pdbx_seq_one_letter_code
_entity_poly.pdbx_strand_id
1 'polypeptide(L)'
;MATLMLHGWVIMIPSCLFSSPDWDFPIYKVLADNDTGNSLGHQGGVLIPKDLRPFFPGLLGTTSASSPTIDSRIQAELFLENTYLSTVSTRYQFQTWGGTRSPESRLTDQLTTLLNIASGGDILLIQRHIDYVNYYKLTLVRKSSAEYEHLRAFILGKKWGPLDYKKLPVSDEDLAVAEDEQADCESSKFNLFDTGASISHSQTKKVARAVTFRKGILSLYDEKCAICSQSFRTPAGLIELDAAHVVPRGMFGTDDSRNGFALCKRHHWAFDKGLFGVGNDRKVVVPHIVASILENHELAVINGAYINEASDKNLIVHPDAFSWHRNNLLIN
;
A
#
# COMPACT_ATOMS: atom_id res chain seq x y z
N MET A 1 12.18 -17.72 5.29
CA MET A 1 11.78 -18.99 4.65
C MET A 1 10.84 -19.71 5.61
N ALA A 2 9.61 -20.01 5.20
CA ALA A 2 8.66 -20.77 6.02
C ALA A 2 8.50 -22.18 5.42
N THR A 3 8.78 -23.20 6.22
CA THR A 3 8.71 -24.61 5.83
C THR A 3 7.37 -25.17 6.25
N LEU A 4 6.59 -25.74 5.33
CA LEU A 4 5.45 -26.60 5.66
C LEU A 4 5.84 -28.05 5.40
N MET A 5 5.85 -28.87 6.46
CA MET A 5 6.12 -30.31 6.36
C MET A 5 4.79 -31.05 6.10
N LEU A 6 4.64 -31.59 4.90
CA LEU A 6 3.60 -32.58 4.58
C LEU A 6 4.31 -33.78 3.91
N HIS A 7 4.22 -34.95 4.55
CA HIS A 7 4.68 -36.25 4.00
C HIS A 7 6.20 -36.41 3.73
N GLY A 8 7.06 -35.73 4.48
CA GLY A 8 8.52 -35.99 4.45
C GLY A 8 9.27 -35.40 3.26
N TRP A 9 8.62 -34.55 2.46
CA TRP A 9 9.27 -33.71 1.45
C TRP A 9 9.23 -32.25 1.93
N VAL A 10 10.39 -31.57 1.91
CA VAL A 10 10.44 -30.11 2.12
C VAL A 10 9.92 -29.46 0.85
N ILE A 11 8.63 -29.16 0.81
CA ILE A 11 8.03 -28.39 -0.29
C ILE A 11 8.37 -26.92 -0.03
N MET A 12 9.33 -26.38 -0.78
CA MET A 12 9.62 -24.96 -0.79
C MET A 12 8.51 -24.23 -1.54
N ILE A 13 7.50 -23.77 -0.81
CA ILE A 13 6.45 -22.91 -1.36
C ILE A 13 7.09 -21.54 -1.67
N PRO A 14 6.96 -21.01 -2.91
CA PRO A 14 7.43 -19.68 -3.26
C PRO A 14 6.98 -18.62 -2.27
N SER A 15 7.92 -17.74 -1.88
CA SER A 15 7.68 -16.67 -0.89
C SER A 15 6.50 -15.76 -1.25
N CYS A 16 6.26 -15.56 -2.56
CA CYS A 16 5.17 -14.78 -3.12
C CYS A 16 3.76 -15.40 -2.92
N LEU A 17 3.66 -16.68 -2.55
CA LEU A 17 2.38 -17.34 -2.26
C LEU A 17 1.90 -17.10 -0.81
N PHE A 18 2.76 -16.54 0.05
CA PHE A 18 2.39 -16.16 1.40
C PHE A 18 1.85 -14.72 1.42
N SER A 19 0.93 -14.46 2.36
CA SER A 19 0.47 -13.09 2.62
C SER A 19 1.63 -12.21 3.07
N SER A 20 1.75 -11.04 2.46
CA SER A 20 2.71 -10.00 2.86
C SER A 20 1.97 -8.90 3.62
N PRO A 21 2.58 -8.31 4.67
CA PRO A 21 2.05 -7.09 5.29
C PRO A 21 2.21 -5.86 4.38
N ASP A 22 3.17 -5.88 3.46
CA ASP A 22 3.54 -4.72 2.63
C ASP A 22 2.96 -4.79 1.21
N TRP A 23 2.59 -5.98 0.74
CA TRP A 23 2.29 -6.24 -0.66
C TRP A 23 0.95 -6.97 -0.83
N ASP A 24 0.16 -6.53 -1.81
CA ASP A 24 -1.04 -7.23 -2.23
C ASP A 24 -0.72 -8.66 -2.72
N PHE A 25 -1.73 -9.51 -2.73
CA PHE A 25 -1.61 -10.84 -3.35
C PHE A 25 -1.32 -10.68 -4.85
N PRO A 26 -0.39 -11.46 -5.43
CA PRO A 26 0.07 -11.21 -6.78
C PRO A 26 -0.99 -11.46 -7.86
N ILE A 27 -1.02 -10.55 -8.83
CA ILE A 27 -1.45 -10.88 -10.20
C ILE A 27 -0.23 -11.33 -10.99
N TYR A 28 -0.47 -12.02 -12.09
CA TYR A 28 0.60 -12.49 -12.97
C TYR A 28 0.30 -12.24 -14.43
N LYS A 29 1.38 -12.23 -15.21
CA LYS A 29 1.36 -12.32 -16.66
C LYS A 29 2.43 -13.28 -17.14
N VAL A 30 2.07 -14.22 -18.00
CA VAL A 30 3.03 -14.98 -18.80
C VAL A 30 3.54 -14.07 -19.92
N LEU A 31 4.85 -13.84 -19.94
CA LEU A 31 5.51 -12.97 -20.91
C LEU A 31 5.46 -13.60 -22.30
N ALA A 32 5.12 -12.79 -23.30
CA ALA A 32 5.28 -13.13 -24.71
C ALA A 32 6.66 -12.67 -25.19
N ASP A 33 7.15 -13.19 -26.31
CA ASP A 33 8.44 -12.77 -26.88
C ASP A 33 8.52 -11.27 -27.17
N ASN A 34 7.36 -10.65 -27.49
CA ASN A 34 7.26 -9.20 -27.70
C ASN A 34 7.38 -8.38 -26.40
N ASP A 35 7.15 -8.98 -25.23
CA ASP A 35 7.30 -8.27 -23.94
C ASP A 35 8.78 -8.18 -23.52
N THR A 36 9.60 -9.15 -23.93
CA THR A 36 11.00 -9.29 -23.49
C THR A 36 12.00 -8.60 -24.42
N GLY A 37 11.53 -7.90 -25.45
CA GLY A 37 12.39 -7.23 -26.42
C GLY A 37 13.09 -8.16 -27.42
N ASN A 38 12.82 -9.47 -27.38
CA ASN A 38 13.41 -10.47 -28.28
C ASN A 38 12.81 -10.45 -29.69
N SER A 39 11.71 -9.72 -29.90
CA SER A 39 11.06 -9.55 -31.20
C SER A 39 11.67 -8.39 -32.01
N LEU A 40 11.82 -8.60 -33.33
CA LEU A 40 12.37 -7.65 -34.33
C LEU A 40 11.66 -6.27 -34.41
N GLY A 41 10.56 -6.05 -33.69
CA GLY A 41 9.68 -4.89 -33.81
C GLY A 41 9.81 -3.78 -32.75
N HIS A 42 10.77 -3.84 -31.83
CA HIS A 42 11.06 -2.77 -30.84
C HIS A 42 9.85 -2.19 -30.07
N GLN A 43 8.76 -2.93 -29.87
CA GLN A 43 7.73 -2.53 -28.89
C GLN A 43 8.25 -2.86 -27.49
N GLY A 44 9.20 -2.05 -27.01
CA GLY A 44 9.81 -2.23 -25.70
C GLY A 44 8.78 -2.11 -24.59
N GLY A 45 8.77 -3.09 -23.68
CA GLY A 45 7.96 -3.08 -22.48
C GLY A 45 6.86 -4.12 -22.42
N VAL A 46 6.38 -4.38 -21.21
CA VAL A 46 5.44 -5.46 -20.91
C VAL A 46 4.01 -4.99 -21.19
N LEU A 47 3.30 -5.69 -22.06
CA LEU A 47 1.87 -5.45 -22.29
C LEU A 47 1.06 -5.75 -21.02
N ILE A 48 0.20 -4.83 -20.61
CA ILE A 48 -0.76 -5.03 -19.52
C ILE A 48 -2.14 -5.30 -20.11
N PRO A 49 -2.65 -6.55 -20.02
CA PRO A 49 -3.98 -6.93 -20.48
C PRO A 49 -5.08 -6.10 -19.83
N LYS A 50 -6.21 -5.93 -20.53
CA LYS A 50 -7.35 -5.14 -20.06
C LYS A 50 -7.82 -5.56 -18.66
N ASP A 51 -7.85 -6.87 -18.41
CA ASP A 51 -8.33 -7.44 -17.14
C ASP A 51 -7.41 -7.14 -15.96
N LEU A 52 -6.15 -6.76 -16.21
CA LEU A 52 -5.19 -6.41 -15.17
C LEU A 52 -5.14 -4.91 -14.88
N ARG A 53 -5.64 -4.07 -15.80
CA ARG A 53 -5.60 -2.60 -15.66
C ARG A 53 -6.22 -2.06 -14.36
N PRO A 54 -7.30 -2.65 -13.80
CA PRO A 54 -7.87 -2.17 -12.54
C PRO A 54 -6.91 -2.24 -11.34
N PHE A 55 -5.83 -3.02 -11.42
CA PHE A 55 -4.82 -3.16 -10.36
C PHE A 55 -3.60 -2.23 -10.57
N PHE A 56 -3.66 -1.36 -11.58
CA PHE A 56 -2.67 -0.33 -11.85
C PHE A 56 -3.28 1.05 -11.62
N PRO A 57 -2.47 2.10 -11.43
CA PRO A 57 -2.98 3.42 -11.15
C PRO A 57 -3.81 3.94 -12.33
N GLY A 58 -4.91 4.60 -12.01
CA GLY A 58 -5.79 5.28 -12.93
C GLY A 58 -4.99 6.31 -13.70
N LEU A 59 -5.11 6.27 -15.02
CA LEU A 59 -4.47 7.24 -15.89
C LEU A 59 -5.44 8.39 -16.12
N LEU A 60 -5.08 9.56 -15.62
CA LEU A 60 -5.87 10.78 -15.77
C LEU A 60 -5.67 11.37 -17.18
N GLY A 61 -6.77 11.83 -17.78
CA GLY A 61 -6.77 12.48 -19.10
C GLY A 61 -7.47 11.66 -20.18
N THR A 62 -7.57 12.25 -21.37
CA THR A 62 -8.18 11.62 -22.55
C THR A 62 -7.15 11.53 -23.67
N THR A 63 -7.11 10.37 -24.33
CA THR A 63 -6.28 10.19 -25.51
C THR A 63 -6.97 10.79 -26.73
N SER A 64 -6.20 11.45 -27.60
CA SER A 64 -6.67 12.00 -28.87
C SER A 64 -5.69 11.63 -29.99
N ALA A 65 -6.03 11.94 -31.24
CA ALA A 65 -5.09 11.76 -32.35
C ALA A 65 -3.79 12.58 -32.18
N SER A 66 -3.87 13.76 -31.52
CA SER A 66 -2.72 14.63 -31.25
C SER A 66 -2.00 14.30 -29.94
N SER A 67 -2.65 13.62 -29.01
CA SER A 67 -2.08 13.12 -27.76
C SER A 67 -2.48 11.65 -27.56
N PRO A 68 -1.86 10.72 -28.29
CA PRO A 68 -2.31 9.33 -28.35
C PRO A 68 -2.06 8.55 -27.05
N THR A 69 -1.23 9.07 -26.15
CA THR A 69 -0.75 8.38 -24.96
C THR A 69 -1.07 9.19 -23.70
N ILE A 70 -1.62 8.52 -22.70
CA ILE A 70 -1.66 8.98 -21.31
C ILE A 70 -0.82 8.04 -20.47
N ASP A 71 -0.14 8.56 -19.45
CA ASP A 71 0.77 7.75 -18.65
C ASP A 71 0.98 8.32 -17.25
N SER A 72 1.49 7.45 -16.38
CA SER A 72 1.91 7.77 -15.03
C SER A 72 3.21 7.05 -14.70
N ARG A 73 4.03 7.66 -13.83
CA ARG A 73 5.25 7.04 -13.31
C ARG A 73 4.91 6.27 -12.06
N ILE A 74 5.31 5.00 -12.05
CA ILE A 74 5.25 4.14 -10.88
C ILE A 74 6.66 3.77 -10.44
N GLN A 75 6.83 3.55 -9.16
CA GLN A 75 8.06 2.97 -8.62
C GLN A 75 7.92 1.45 -8.64
N ALA A 76 8.99 0.74 -8.95
CA ALA A 76 8.99 -0.72 -8.98
C ALA A 76 10.28 -1.31 -8.38
N GLU A 77 10.14 -2.21 -7.42
CA GLU A 77 11.23 -3.12 -7.03
C GLU A 77 11.26 -4.31 -8.00
N LEU A 78 12.41 -4.53 -8.64
CA LEU A 78 12.61 -5.60 -9.60
C LEU A 78 13.29 -6.79 -8.91
N PHE A 79 12.71 -7.98 -9.09
CA PHE A 79 13.24 -9.22 -8.57
C PHE A 79 13.38 -10.27 -9.68
N LEU A 80 14.44 -11.07 -9.60
CA LEU A 80 14.55 -12.36 -10.26
C LEU A 80 14.32 -13.43 -9.20
N GLU A 81 13.18 -14.10 -9.25
CA GLU A 81 12.77 -15.08 -8.23
C GLU A 81 12.85 -14.44 -6.83
N ASN A 82 13.77 -14.88 -5.96
CA ASN A 82 13.98 -14.31 -4.63
C ASN A 82 15.14 -13.29 -4.55
N THR A 83 15.73 -12.92 -5.69
CA THR A 83 16.91 -12.04 -5.76
C THR A 83 16.48 -10.64 -6.17
N TYR A 84 16.75 -9.65 -5.31
CA TYR A 84 16.56 -8.24 -5.65
C TYR A 84 17.55 -7.81 -6.73
N LEU A 85 17.05 -7.08 -7.74
CA LEU A 85 17.85 -6.58 -8.85
C LEU A 85 18.09 -5.07 -8.71
N SER A 86 17.01 -4.29 -8.65
CA SER A 86 17.07 -2.83 -8.56
C SER A 86 15.69 -2.24 -8.22
N THR A 87 15.66 -0.98 -7.81
CA THR A 87 14.45 -0.16 -7.75
C THR A 87 14.47 0.81 -8.93
N VAL A 88 13.36 0.92 -9.64
CA VAL A 88 13.26 1.74 -10.85
C VAL A 88 12.02 2.61 -10.82
N SER A 89 12.08 3.73 -11.53
CA SER A 89 10.88 4.49 -11.89
C SER A 89 10.49 4.04 -13.30
N THR A 90 9.41 3.29 -13.43
CA THR A 90 8.91 2.78 -14.71
C THR A 90 7.62 3.49 -15.11
N ARG A 91 7.30 3.50 -16.39
CA ARG A 91 6.15 4.22 -16.96
C ARG A 91 5.02 3.24 -17.20
N TYR A 92 3.90 3.43 -16.52
CA TYR A 92 2.64 2.79 -16.89
C TYR A 92 1.90 3.70 -17.87
N GLN A 93 1.74 3.24 -19.11
CA GLN A 93 1.13 4.03 -20.18
C GLN A 93 -0.08 3.32 -20.77
N PHE A 94 -1.04 4.10 -21.24
CA PHE A 94 -2.13 3.67 -22.11
C PHE A 94 -2.02 4.45 -23.43
N GLN A 95 -1.93 3.71 -24.53
CA GLN A 95 -1.70 4.26 -25.85
C GLN A 95 -2.81 3.86 -26.82
N THR A 96 -3.30 4.83 -27.57
CA THR A 96 -4.20 4.68 -28.71
C THR A 96 -3.44 4.97 -30.00
N TRP A 97 -3.64 4.16 -31.04
CA TRP A 97 -2.96 4.38 -32.33
C TRP A 97 -3.80 5.26 -33.26
N GLY A 98 -4.30 6.39 -32.75
CA GLY A 98 -5.21 7.27 -33.51
C GLY A 98 -6.47 6.55 -34.02
N GLY A 99 -6.94 5.53 -33.29
CA GLY A 99 -8.09 4.70 -33.68
C GLY A 99 -7.80 3.55 -34.66
N THR A 100 -6.57 3.43 -35.19
CA THR A 100 -6.21 2.39 -36.18
C THR A 100 -5.93 1.01 -35.57
N ARG A 101 -5.70 0.95 -34.25
CA ARG A 101 -5.49 -0.28 -33.49
C ARG A 101 -6.19 -0.18 -32.14
N SER A 102 -6.51 -1.33 -31.56
CA SER A 102 -7.06 -1.42 -30.22
C SER A 102 -6.09 -0.77 -29.21
N PRO A 103 -6.60 0.07 -28.29
CA PRO A 103 -5.79 0.67 -27.26
C PRO A 103 -5.12 -0.35 -26.34
N GLU A 104 -3.84 -0.13 -26.04
CA GLU A 104 -3.05 -1.02 -25.20
C GLU A 104 -2.45 -0.29 -24.00
N SER A 105 -2.31 -1.01 -22.89
CA SER A 105 -1.57 -0.55 -21.72
C SER A 105 -0.21 -1.24 -21.67
N ARG A 106 0.85 -0.56 -21.26
CA ARG A 106 2.20 -1.14 -21.13
C ARG A 106 2.94 -0.61 -19.92
N LEU A 107 3.82 -1.43 -19.37
CA LEU A 107 4.94 -0.98 -18.55
C LEU A 107 6.17 -0.80 -19.44
N THR A 108 6.69 0.42 -19.50
CA THR A 108 7.82 0.82 -20.36
C THR A 108 8.84 1.62 -19.54
N ASP A 109 10.04 1.81 -20.09
CA ASP A 109 11.13 2.55 -19.45
C ASP A 109 11.71 1.90 -18.16
N GLN A 110 13.03 1.96 -18.02
CA GLN A 110 13.83 1.43 -16.90
C GLN A 110 13.59 -0.04 -16.50
N LEU A 111 12.98 -0.86 -17.36
CA LEU A 111 12.78 -2.30 -17.11
C LEU A 111 13.87 -3.19 -17.73
N THR A 112 14.88 -2.63 -18.37
CA THR A 112 15.93 -3.38 -19.10
C THR A 112 16.65 -4.38 -18.20
N THR A 113 16.92 -4.06 -16.94
CA THR A 113 17.53 -4.98 -15.96
C THR A 113 16.74 -6.29 -15.82
N LEU A 114 15.40 -6.21 -15.87
CA LEU A 114 14.51 -7.36 -15.76
C LEU A 114 14.23 -7.99 -17.13
N LEU A 115 14.01 -7.19 -18.17
CA LEU A 115 13.62 -7.69 -19.49
C LEU A 115 14.78 -8.33 -20.27
N ASN A 116 16.02 -7.87 -20.09
CA ASN A 116 17.19 -8.44 -20.76
C ASN A 116 17.49 -9.89 -20.34
N ILE A 117 16.97 -10.31 -19.17
CA ILE A 117 17.11 -11.68 -18.65
C ILE A 117 15.82 -12.49 -18.77
N ALA A 118 14.75 -11.90 -19.30
CA ALA A 118 13.46 -12.55 -19.48
C ALA A 118 13.36 -13.23 -20.85
N SER A 119 12.56 -14.27 -20.92
CA SER A 119 12.22 -14.98 -22.16
C SER A 119 10.70 -15.20 -22.27
N GLY A 120 10.22 -15.40 -23.50
CA GLY A 120 8.83 -15.78 -23.72
C GLY A 120 8.49 -17.06 -22.96
N GLY A 121 7.34 -17.04 -22.26
CA GLY A 121 6.87 -18.12 -21.41
C GLY A 121 7.26 -17.98 -19.93
N ASP A 122 8.16 -17.06 -19.57
CA ASP A 122 8.42 -16.70 -18.17
C ASP A 122 7.19 -16.02 -17.54
N ILE A 123 7.11 -16.04 -16.22
CA ILE A 123 6.02 -15.41 -15.47
C ILE A 123 6.52 -14.12 -14.83
N LEU A 124 5.82 -13.02 -15.07
CA LEU A 124 5.96 -11.79 -14.30
C LEU A 124 4.87 -11.75 -13.23
N LEU A 125 5.26 -11.83 -11.97
CA LEU A 125 4.40 -11.52 -10.84
C LEU A 125 4.42 -10.02 -10.56
N ILE A 126 3.26 -9.47 -10.25
CA ILE A 126 3.03 -8.04 -10.03
C ILE A 126 2.25 -7.90 -8.73
N GLN A 127 2.83 -7.17 -7.79
CA GLN A 127 2.21 -6.85 -6.51
C GLN A 127 2.24 -5.35 -6.29
N ARG A 128 1.14 -4.77 -5.84
CA ARG A 128 1.09 -3.37 -5.43
C ARG A 128 1.41 -3.27 -3.94
N HIS A 129 2.09 -2.22 -3.54
CA HIS A 129 2.31 -1.96 -2.13
C HIS A 129 0.99 -1.57 -1.47
N ILE A 130 0.69 -2.13 -0.30
CA ILE A 130 -0.57 -1.90 0.40
C ILE A 130 -0.73 -0.40 0.69
N ASP A 131 0.26 0.23 1.29
CA ASP A 131 0.20 1.66 1.63
C ASP A 131 0.41 2.65 0.46
N TYR A 132 0.87 2.20 -0.71
CA TYR A 132 1.33 3.11 -1.78
C TYR A 132 0.85 2.64 -3.15
N VAL A 133 -0.18 3.31 -3.67
CA VAL A 133 -0.86 2.96 -4.94
C VAL A 133 0.05 2.98 -6.18
N ASN A 134 1.12 3.78 -6.15
CA ASN A 134 2.08 3.92 -7.24
C ASN A 134 3.38 3.12 -7.01
N TYR A 135 3.44 2.24 -6.01
CA TYR A 135 4.61 1.43 -5.73
C TYR A 135 4.33 -0.05 -5.93
N TYR A 136 5.20 -0.71 -6.71
CA TYR A 136 5.01 -2.08 -7.13
C TYR A 136 6.24 -2.94 -6.86
N LYS A 137 6.02 -4.24 -6.75
CA LYS A 137 7.04 -5.27 -6.81
C LYS A 137 6.79 -6.10 -8.06
N LEU A 138 7.81 -6.17 -8.92
CA LEU A 138 7.81 -6.92 -10.17
C LEU A 138 8.80 -8.07 -10.06
N THR A 139 8.30 -9.29 -10.00
CA THR A 139 9.14 -10.49 -9.84
C THR A 139 9.09 -11.35 -11.11
N LEU A 140 10.21 -11.46 -11.80
CA LEU A 140 10.38 -12.39 -12.90
C LEU A 140 10.66 -13.80 -12.37
N VAL A 141 9.87 -14.77 -12.81
CA VAL A 141 10.04 -16.20 -12.51
C VAL A 141 10.28 -16.93 -13.82
N ARG A 142 11.51 -17.41 -14.00
CA ARG A 142 11.93 -18.04 -15.25
C ARG A 142 11.33 -19.43 -15.40
N LYS A 143 11.00 -19.82 -16.62
CA LYS A 143 10.49 -21.16 -16.94
C LYS A 143 11.42 -22.29 -16.50
N SER A 144 12.73 -22.02 -16.42
CA SER A 144 13.74 -22.98 -15.95
C SER A 144 13.88 -23.07 -14.42
N SER A 145 13.18 -22.22 -13.67
CA SER A 145 13.27 -22.18 -12.20
C SER A 145 12.36 -23.22 -11.53
N ALA A 146 12.71 -23.63 -10.32
CA ALA A 146 11.85 -24.52 -9.51
C ALA A 146 10.55 -23.82 -9.08
N GLU A 147 10.60 -22.50 -8.89
CA GLU A 147 9.46 -21.65 -8.54
C GLU A 147 8.39 -21.67 -9.63
N TYR A 148 8.77 -21.79 -10.91
CA TYR A 148 7.85 -21.82 -12.03
C TYR A 148 6.87 -22.98 -11.96
N GLU A 149 7.33 -24.19 -11.68
CA GLU A 149 6.47 -25.39 -11.62
C GLU A 149 5.42 -25.27 -10.51
N HIS A 150 5.77 -24.63 -9.38
CA HIS A 150 4.81 -24.33 -8.32
C HIS A 150 3.73 -23.36 -8.80
N LEU A 151 4.12 -22.26 -9.47
CA LEU A 151 3.16 -21.26 -9.98
C LEU A 151 2.28 -21.80 -11.10
N ARG A 152 2.81 -22.71 -11.93
CA ARG A 152 2.07 -23.33 -13.04
C ARG A 152 0.80 -24.03 -12.57
N ALA A 153 0.80 -24.60 -11.37
CA ALA A 153 -0.38 -25.22 -10.78
C ALA A 153 -1.51 -24.22 -10.47
N PHE A 154 -1.19 -22.95 -10.18
CA PHE A 154 -2.16 -21.90 -9.88
C PHE A 154 -2.66 -21.18 -11.14
N ILE A 155 -1.84 -21.11 -12.18
CA ILE A 155 -2.12 -20.38 -13.42
C ILE A 155 -3.12 -21.12 -14.32
N LEU A 156 -3.20 -22.45 -14.22
CA LEU A 156 -4.16 -23.31 -14.95
C LEU A 156 -4.20 -23.04 -16.48
N GLY A 157 -3.05 -22.73 -17.07
CA GLY A 157 -2.91 -22.48 -18.52
C GLY A 157 -3.41 -21.12 -19.00
N LYS A 158 -3.89 -20.24 -18.11
CA LYS A 158 -4.21 -18.85 -18.46
C LYS A 158 -2.93 -18.05 -18.68
N LYS A 159 -3.01 -17.02 -19.53
CA LYS A 159 -1.85 -16.16 -19.84
C LYS A 159 -1.67 -15.02 -18.84
N TRP A 160 -2.69 -14.68 -18.07
CA TRP A 160 -2.67 -13.65 -17.04
C TRP A 160 -3.85 -13.80 -16.10
N GLY A 161 -3.78 -13.16 -14.93
CA GLY A 161 -4.88 -13.06 -13.98
C GLY A 161 -4.39 -12.91 -12.53
N PRO A 162 -5.31 -12.86 -11.56
CA PRO A 162 -4.99 -13.07 -10.16
C PRO A 162 -4.43 -14.49 -9.94
N LEU A 163 -3.44 -14.62 -9.06
CA LEU A 163 -2.89 -15.93 -8.71
C LEU A 163 -3.85 -16.73 -7.80
N ASP A 164 -4.68 -16.03 -7.02
CA ASP A 164 -5.78 -16.61 -6.23
C ASP A 164 -7.00 -15.69 -6.30
N TYR A 165 -8.09 -16.18 -6.91
CA TYR A 165 -9.33 -15.43 -7.05
C TYR A 165 -10.07 -15.20 -5.73
N LYS A 166 -9.69 -15.89 -4.65
CA LYS A 166 -10.21 -15.62 -3.30
C LYS A 166 -9.45 -14.48 -2.60
N LYS A 167 -8.30 -14.08 -3.12
CA LYS A 167 -7.42 -13.04 -2.59
C LYS A 167 -7.12 -12.02 -3.68
N LEU A 168 -8.16 -11.33 -4.15
CA LEU A 168 -7.97 -10.32 -5.18
C LEU A 168 -7.18 -9.13 -4.61
N PRO A 169 -6.23 -8.57 -5.38
CA PRO A 169 -5.63 -7.29 -5.05
C PRO A 169 -6.71 -6.20 -5.00
N VAL A 170 -6.41 -5.11 -4.31
CA VAL A 170 -7.29 -3.94 -4.34
C VAL A 170 -7.26 -3.32 -5.73
N SER A 171 -8.43 -2.97 -6.27
CA SER A 171 -8.52 -2.22 -7.52
C SER A 171 -8.62 -0.71 -7.26
N ASP A 172 -8.42 0.10 -8.28
CA ASP A 172 -8.62 1.55 -8.17
C ASP A 172 -10.08 1.95 -7.95
N GLU A 173 -11.04 1.15 -8.44
CA GLU A 173 -12.46 1.34 -8.14
C GLU A 173 -12.73 1.09 -6.65
N ASP A 174 -12.12 0.05 -6.06
CA ASP A 174 -12.25 -0.21 -4.62
C ASP A 174 -11.70 0.94 -3.77
N LEU A 175 -10.61 1.58 -4.22
CA LEU A 175 -10.04 2.75 -3.57
C LEU A 175 -10.95 3.97 -3.70
N ALA A 176 -11.50 4.22 -4.89
CA ALA A 176 -12.44 5.33 -5.12
C ALA A 176 -13.70 5.18 -4.26
N VAL A 177 -14.29 3.98 -4.22
CA VAL A 177 -15.43 3.68 -3.33
C VAL A 177 -15.06 3.89 -1.86
N ALA A 178 -13.86 3.48 -1.44
CA ALA A 178 -13.41 3.72 -0.07
C ALA A 178 -13.17 5.21 0.24
N GLU A 179 -12.69 5.99 -0.73
CA GLU A 179 -12.55 7.47 -0.62
C GLU A 179 -13.93 8.13 -0.45
N ASP A 180 -14.91 7.76 -1.26
CA ASP A 180 -16.28 8.27 -1.14
C ASP A 180 -16.92 7.88 0.20
N GLU A 181 -16.80 6.62 0.63
CA GLU A 181 -17.30 6.14 1.92
C GLU A 181 -16.66 6.89 3.11
N GLN A 182 -15.36 7.21 3.02
CA GLN A 182 -14.66 7.98 4.04
C GLN A 182 -15.15 9.43 4.08
N ALA A 183 -15.31 10.08 2.92
CA ALA A 183 -15.83 11.45 2.83
C ALA A 183 -17.27 11.57 3.39
N ASP A 184 -18.12 10.59 3.10
CA ASP A 184 -19.48 10.50 3.66
C ASP A 184 -19.45 10.36 5.19
N CYS A 185 -18.52 9.57 5.73
CA CYS A 185 -18.32 9.42 7.18
C CYS A 185 -17.86 10.72 7.83
N GLU A 186 -16.88 11.40 7.23
CA GLU A 186 -16.29 12.64 7.74
C GLU A 186 -17.27 13.82 7.70
N SER A 187 -18.14 13.88 6.69
CA SER A 187 -19.22 14.87 6.59
C SER A 187 -20.36 14.65 7.60
N SER A 188 -20.46 13.44 8.14
CA SER A 188 -21.45 13.07 9.14
C SER A 188 -21.00 13.41 10.57
N LYS A 189 -21.92 13.27 11.54
CA LYS A 189 -21.57 13.40 12.96
C LYS A 189 -20.53 12.34 13.34
N PHE A 190 -19.46 12.77 14.01
CA PHE A 190 -18.41 11.87 14.49
C PHE A 190 -18.98 10.74 15.35
N ASN A 191 -18.54 9.52 15.06
CA ASN A 191 -18.82 8.34 15.87
C ASN A 191 -17.49 7.67 16.20
N LEU A 192 -17.27 7.42 17.49
CA LEU A 192 -16.02 6.86 18.00
C LEU A 192 -15.78 5.42 17.51
N PHE A 193 -16.87 4.66 17.34
CA PHE A 193 -16.82 3.25 16.99
C PHE A 193 -17.54 2.99 15.67
N ASP A 194 -16.91 2.18 14.82
CA ASP A 194 -17.54 1.63 13.63
C ASP A 194 -18.06 0.22 13.95
N THR A 195 -19.22 0.17 14.60
CA THR A 195 -19.90 -1.11 14.90
C THR A 195 -20.43 -1.79 13.64
N GLY A 196 -20.60 -1.05 12.53
CA GLY A 196 -21.01 -1.56 11.22
C GLY A 196 -19.91 -2.35 10.51
N ALA A 197 -18.63 -2.09 10.80
CA ALA A 197 -17.49 -2.83 10.25
C ALA A 197 -17.45 -4.32 10.61
N SER A 198 -18.24 -4.75 11.60
CA SER A 198 -18.41 -6.16 11.96
C SER A 198 -19.23 -6.95 10.93
N ILE A 199 -19.87 -6.27 9.98
CA ILE A 199 -20.58 -6.89 8.84
C ILE A 199 -19.53 -7.34 7.81
N SER A 200 -19.15 -8.62 7.84
CA SER A 200 -18.52 -9.41 6.77
C SER A 200 -17.97 -8.61 5.55
N HIS A 201 -16.98 -7.75 5.76
CA HIS A 201 -16.34 -7.04 4.66
C HIS A 201 -15.37 -7.99 3.94
N SER A 202 -15.36 -7.93 2.61
CA SER A 202 -14.34 -8.62 1.80
C SER A 202 -12.94 -8.16 2.22
N GLN A 203 -11.94 -9.03 2.04
CA GLN A 203 -10.55 -8.68 2.32
C GLN A 203 -10.12 -7.43 1.54
N THR A 204 -10.53 -7.33 0.27
CA THR A 204 -10.31 -6.19 -0.62
C THR A 204 -10.84 -4.88 -0.03
N LYS A 205 -12.09 -4.87 0.49
CA LYS A 205 -12.67 -3.66 1.10
C LYS A 205 -11.93 -3.23 2.36
N LYS A 206 -11.46 -4.17 3.18
CA LYS A 206 -10.66 -3.86 4.37
C LYS A 206 -9.33 -3.20 4.02
N VAL A 207 -8.64 -3.74 3.00
CA VAL A 207 -7.38 -3.17 2.54
C VAL A 207 -7.63 -1.79 1.95
N ALA A 208 -8.62 -1.62 1.06
CA ALA A 208 -8.96 -0.33 0.46
C ALA A 208 -9.20 0.77 1.51
N ARG A 209 -10.04 0.49 2.53
CA ARG A 209 -10.28 1.40 3.65
C ARG A 209 -9.00 1.79 4.40
N ALA A 210 -8.11 0.82 4.66
CA ALA A 210 -6.85 1.10 5.33
C ALA A 210 -5.93 2.01 4.50
N VAL A 211 -5.85 1.80 3.18
CA VAL A 211 -5.09 2.65 2.26
C VAL A 211 -5.66 4.08 2.25
N THR A 212 -6.97 4.21 2.09
CA THR A 212 -7.68 5.49 2.05
C THR A 212 -7.51 6.26 3.35
N PHE A 213 -7.73 5.62 4.50
CA PHE A 213 -7.54 6.22 5.81
C PHE A 213 -6.11 6.74 5.97
N ARG A 214 -5.12 5.90 5.63
CA ARG A 214 -3.71 6.28 5.69
C ARG A 214 -3.40 7.49 4.82
N LYS A 215 -3.83 7.46 3.56
CA LYS A 215 -3.63 8.54 2.60
C LYS A 215 -4.24 9.86 3.11
N GLY A 216 -5.47 9.81 3.62
CA GLY A 216 -6.17 10.97 4.18
C GLY A 216 -5.42 11.57 5.38
N ILE A 217 -5.09 10.74 6.37
CA ILE A 217 -4.36 11.19 7.56
C ILE A 217 -3.00 11.78 7.23
N LEU A 218 -2.19 11.13 6.39
CA LEU A 218 -0.86 11.66 6.02
C LEU A 218 -0.98 13.01 5.31
N SER A 219 -1.99 13.17 4.44
CA SER A 219 -2.26 14.45 3.77
C SER A 219 -2.70 15.54 4.75
N LEU A 220 -3.52 15.23 5.75
CA LEU A 220 -4.00 16.18 6.75
C LEU A 220 -2.87 16.75 7.61
N TYR A 221 -1.76 16.04 7.74
CA TYR A 221 -0.63 16.44 8.59
C TYR A 221 0.60 16.86 7.78
N ASP A 222 0.42 17.23 6.51
CA ASP A 222 1.48 17.64 5.58
C ASP A 222 2.66 16.66 5.56
N GLU A 223 2.36 15.36 5.66
CA GLU A 223 3.33 14.27 5.74
C GLU A 223 4.40 14.49 6.81
N LYS A 224 4.00 15.01 7.98
CA LYS A 224 4.84 15.17 9.17
C LYS A 224 4.21 14.51 10.39
N CYS A 225 5.05 14.06 11.30
CA CYS A 225 4.59 13.57 12.59
C CYS A 225 3.93 14.69 13.39
N ALA A 226 2.74 14.44 13.93
CA ALA A 226 1.98 15.39 14.75
C ALA A 226 2.72 15.80 16.04
N ILE A 227 3.69 14.99 16.49
CA ILE A 227 4.44 15.23 17.73
C ILE A 227 5.75 15.96 17.49
N CYS A 228 6.59 15.46 16.57
CA CYS A 228 7.93 16.01 16.35
C CYS A 228 8.11 16.79 15.05
N SER A 229 7.07 16.89 14.21
CA SER A 229 7.09 17.57 12.90
C SER A 229 8.13 17.05 11.90
N GLN A 230 8.69 15.85 12.14
CA GLN A 230 9.67 15.20 11.27
C GLN A 230 9.05 14.05 10.49
N SER A 231 9.69 13.70 9.38
CA SER A 231 9.46 12.48 8.60
C SER A 231 10.69 12.20 7.73
N PHE A 232 10.92 10.92 7.40
CA PHE A 232 11.86 10.54 6.34
C PHE A 232 11.12 10.23 5.05
N ARG A 233 11.74 10.55 3.92
CA ARG A 233 11.22 10.23 2.59
C ARG A 233 12.29 9.54 1.74
N THR A 234 11.93 8.43 1.10
CA THR A 234 12.80 7.78 0.10
C THR A 234 12.70 8.49 -1.26
N PRO A 235 13.69 8.34 -2.16
CA PRO A 235 13.55 8.84 -3.54
C PRO A 235 12.33 8.25 -4.29
N ALA A 236 11.87 7.07 -3.87
CA ALA A 236 10.65 6.43 -4.38
C ALA A 236 9.36 7.04 -3.80
N GLY A 237 9.46 8.01 -2.89
CA GLY A 237 8.34 8.71 -2.29
C GLY A 237 7.74 8.06 -1.06
N LEU A 238 8.30 6.94 -0.56
CA LEU A 238 7.86 6.31 0.69
C LEU A 238 8.15 7.20 1.88
N ILE A 239 7.23 7.25 2.85
CA ILE A 239 7.32 8.15 3.99
C ILE A 239 7.31 7.34 5.30
N GLU A 240 8.20 7.68 6.21
CA GLU A 240 8.28 7.10 7.56
C GLU A 240 7.20 7.72 8.47
N LEU A 241 5.94 7.53 8.11
CA LEU A 241 4.81 7.92 8.93
C LEU A 241 3.76 6.82 8.93
N ASP A 242 2.96 6.78 9.98
CA ASP A 242 1.76 5.99 10.08
C ASP A 242 0.56 6.87 10.35
N ALA A 243 -0.59 6.43 9.84
CA ALA A 243 -1.88 6.92 10.29
C ALA A 243 -2.26 6.16 11.55
N ALA A 244 -1.91 6.73 12.70
CA ALA A 244 -2.20 6.12 13.99
C ALA A 244 -3.67 6.35 14.34
N HIS A 245 -4.42 5.26 14.57
CA HIS A 245 -5.74 5.36 15.15
C HIS A 245 -5.66 5.73 16.63
N VAL A 246 -6.48 6.67 17.06
CA VAL A 246 -6.58 7.09 18.47
C VAL A 246 -7.31 6.02 19.28
N VAL A 247 -8.46 5.57 18.77
CA VAL A 247 -9.11 4.33 19.18
C VAL A 247 -8.68 3.23 18.20
N PRO A 248 -7.93 2.20 18.64
CA PRO A 248 -7.41 1.18 17.74
C PRO A 248 -8.52 0.42 17.00
N ARG A 249 -8.24 0.03 15.75
CA ARG A 249 -9.17 -0.78 14.95
C ARG A 249 -9.52 -2.13 15.58
N GLY A 250 -8.56 -2.74 16.29
CA GLY A 250 -8.79 -3.97 17.05
C GLY A 250 -9.84 -3.82 18.17
N MET A 251 -10.18 -2.58 18.54
CA MET A 251 -11.22 -2.23 19.51
C MET A 251 -12.40 -1.50 18.86
N PHE A 252 -12.66 -1.78 17.58
CA PHE A 252 -13.75 -1.20 16.78
C PHE A 252 -13.68 0.31 16.56
N GLY A 253 -12.53 0.95 16.76
CA GLY A 253 -12.36 2.38 16.43
C GLY A 253 -12.69 2.65 14.96
N THR A 254 -13.26 3.82 14.66
CA THR A 254 -13.63 4.18 13.28
C THR A 254 -12.43 4.48 12.37
N ASP A 255 -12.59 4.37 11.04
CA ASP A 255 -11.63 4.89 10.03
C ASP A 255 -11.95 6.35 9.64
N ASP A 256 -12.72 7.07 10.46
CA ASP A 256 -12.92 8.52 10.33
C ASP A 256 -11.60 9.25 10.64
N SER A 257 -11.21 10.25 9.82
CA SER A 257 -9.98 11.02 10.07
C SER A 257 -9.95 11.68 11.45
N ARG A 258 -11.10 12.01 12.04
CA ARG A 258 -11.21 12.55 13.40
C ARG A 258 -10.86 11.51 14.48
N ASN A 259 -10.61 10.26 14.13
CA ASN A 259 -10.04 9.20 14.98
C ASN A 259 -8.57 8.90 14.64
N GLY A 260 -7.90 9.71 13.83
CA GLY A 260 -6.54 9.42 13.39
C GLY A 260 -5.64 10.64 13.31
N PHE A 261 -4.34 10.42 13.44
CA PHE A 261 -3.33 11.45 13.21
C PHE A 261 -2.00 10.85 12.76
N ALA A 262 -1.19 11.64 12.08
CA ALA A 262 0.07 11.15 11.52
C ALA A 262 1.15 11.08 12.61
N LEU A 263 1.80 9.92 12.75
CA LEU A 263 2.89 9.70 13.70
C LEU A 263 4.09 9.03 13.02
N CYS A 264 5.31 9.42 13.37
CA CYS A 264 6.48 8.59 13.02
C CYS A 264 6.44 7.27 13.80
N LYS A 265 7.11 6.23 13.30
CA LYS A 265 7.07 4.86 13.86
C LYS A 265 7.34 4.84 15.36
N ARG A 266 8.26 5.68 15.84
CA ARG A 266 8.61 5.74 17.27
C ARG A 266 7.48 6.32 18.13
N HIS A 267 6.88 7.44 17.69
CA HIS A 267 5.77 8.05 18.42
C HIS A 267 4.49 7.21 18.29
N HIS A 268 4.25 6.57 17.15
CA HIS A 268 3.14 5.63 16.97
C HIS A 268 3.25 4.48 17.98
N TRP A 269 4.41 3.82 18.04
CA TRP A 269 4.64 2.75 18.99
C TRP A 269 4.45 3.22 20.45
N ALA A 270 5.00 4.39 20.81
CA ALA A 270 4.87 4.93 22.16
C ALA A 270 3.42 5.29 22.52
N PHE A 271 2.64 5.82 21.56
CA PHE A 271 1.23 6.14 21.74
C PHE A 271 0.37 4.88 21.93
N ASP A 272 0.59 3.85 21.10
CA ASP A 272 -0.11 2.57 21.17
C ASP A 272 0.19 1.81 22.47
N LYS A 273 1.40 1.98 23.02
CA LYS A 273 1.79 1.40 24.31
C LYS A 273 1.38 2.25 25.50
N GLY A 274 0.67 3.35 25.30
CA GLY A 274 0.19 4.20 26.38
C GLY A 274 1.29 4.94 27.12
N LEU A 275 2.47 5.13 26.50
CA LEU A 275 3.58 5.89 27.09
C LEU A 275 3.26 7.40 27.13
N PHE A 276 2.42 7.86 26.22
CA PHE A 276 1.86 9.21 26.26
C PHE A 276 0.44 9.22 25.71
N GLY A 277 -0.29 10.28 26.04
CA GLY A 277 -1.58 10.61 25.45
C GLY A 277 -1.64 12.09 25.10
N VAL A 278 -2.80 12.55 24.66
CA VAL A 278 -3.06 13.98 24.41
C VAL A 278 -4.20 14.43 25.29
N GLY A 279 -4.02 15.50 26.05
CA GLY A 279 -5.00 16.10 26.96
C GLY A 279 -6.11 16.86 26.23
N ASN A 280 -7.15 17.27 26.97
CA ASN A 280 -8.25 18.07 26.41
C ASN A 280 -7.80 19.46 25.96
N ASP A 281 -6.69 19.95 26.50
CA ASP A 281 -6.03 21.20 26.13
C ASP A 281 -5.09 21.05 24.93
N ARG A 282 -5.14 19.91 24.22
CA ARG A 282 -4.31 19.58 23.05
C ARG A 282 -2.81 19.49 23.34
N LYS A 283 -2.45 19.26 24.61
CA LYS A 283 -1.06 19.05 25.01
C LYS A 283 -0.76 17.56 25.19
N VAL A 284 0.48 17.18 24.90
CA VAL A 284 1.00 15.85 25.21
C VAL A 284 1.01 15.66 26.73
N VAL A 285 0.53 14.51 27.17
CA VAL A 285 0.55 14.08 28.57
C VAL A 285 1.39 12.82 28.69
N VAL A 286 2.48 12.90 29.46
CA VAL A 286 3.35 11.77 29.76
C VAL A 286 3.22 11.43 31.25
N PRO A 287 2.78 10.21 31.61
CA PRO A 287 2.67 9.79 33.01
C PRO A 287 4.02 9.89 33.71
N HIS A 288 4.04 10.31 34.98
CA HIS A 288 5.29 10.48 35.74
C HIS A 288 6.13 9.20 35.77
N ILE A 289 5.49 8.03 35.95
CA ILE A 289 6.18 6.73 35.93
C ILE A 289 6.89 6.48 34.60
N VAL A 290 6.28 6.87 33.47
CA VAL A 290 6.89 6.77 32.14
C VAL A 290 8.02 7.78 31.98
N ALA A 291 7.81 9.04 32.38
CA ALA A 291 8.79 10.12 32.28
C ALA A 291 10.03 9.90 33.16
N SER A 292 9.90 9.14 34.24
CA SER A 292 11.01 8.81 35.15
C SER A 292 11.97 7.73 34.62
N ILE A 293 11.60 7.04 33.53
CA ILE A 293 12.44 6.04 32.86
C ILE A 293 13.44 6.77 31.97
N LEU A 294 14.74 6.50 32.15
CA LEU A 294 15.83 7.20 31.48
C LEU A 294 15.73 7.10 29.95
N GLU A 295 15.36 5.93 29.43
CA GLU A 295 15.19 5.65 28.01
C GLU A 295 14.05 6.46 27.37
N ASN A 296 13.10 6.94 28.19
CA ASN A 296 11.95 7.74 27.75
C ASN A 296 12.22 9.25 27.85
N HIS A 297 13.47 9.68 28.05
CA HIS A 297 13.81 11.10 28.19
C HIS A 297 13.19 12.00 27.11
N GLU A 298 13.18 11.55 25.85
CA GLU A 298 12.57 12.32 24.76
C GLU A 298 11.05 12.49 24.91
N LEU A 299 10.34 11.52 25.51
CA LEU A 299 8.93 11.68 25.86
C LEU A 299 8.75 12.67 27.01
N ALA A 300 9.61 12.59 28.04
CA ALA A 300 9.56 13.53 29.16
C ALA A 300 9.73 14.99 28.71
N VAL A 301 10.61 15.24 27.73
CA VAL A 301 10.86 16.58 27.15
C VAL A 301 9.63 17.15 26.44
N ILE A 302 8.83 16.33 25.76
CA ILE A 302 7.64 16.79 25.03
C ILE A 302 6.39 16.89 25.93
N ASN A 303 6.47 16.50 27.20
CA ASN A 303 5.34 16.60 28.12
C ASN A 303 4.88 18.05 28.25
N GLY A 304 3.58 18.29 28.05
CA GLY A 304 3.00 19.63 28.03
C GLY A 304 3.21 20.43 26.74
N ALA A 305 3.88 19.88 25.72
CA ALA A 305 3.95 20.51 24.40
C ALA A 305 2.62 20.36 23.66
N TYR A 306 2.26 21.33 22.84
CA TYR A 306 1.11 21.21 21.95
C TYR A 306 1.40 20.21 20.82
N ILE A 307 0.40 19.42 20.45
CA ILE A 307 0.48 18.64 19.20
C ILE A 307 0.32 19.57 17.99
N ASN A 308 0.87 19.16 16.86
CA ASN A 308 0.49 19.73 15.57
C ASN A 308 -0.89 19.17 15.19
N GLU A 309 -1.75 20.03 14.67
CA GLU A 309 -3.11 19.67 14.28
C GLU A 309 -3.20 19.34 12.80
N ALA A 310 -4.28 18.65 12.43
CA ALA A 310 -4.67 18.51 11.03
C ALA A 310 -4.84 19.89 10.38
N SER A 311 -4.43 20.01 9.12
CA SER A 311 -4.53 21.23 8.32
C SER A 311 -5.99 21.65 8.08
N ASP A 312 -6.92 20.70 8.00
CA ASP A 312 -8.35 20.94 8.07
C ASP A 312 -8.87 20.91 9.51
N LYS A 313 -9.40 22.06 9.97
CA LYS A 313 -9.93 22.25 11.32
C LYS A 313 -11.16 21.37 11.61
N ASN A 314 -11.90 20.95 10.59
CA ASN A 314 -13.06 20.06 10.76
C ASN A 314 -12.65 18.59 10.97
N LEU A 315 -11.41 18.25 10.62
CA LEU A 315 -10.86 16.90 10.65
C LEU A 315 -9.75 16.72 11.69
N ILE A 316 -9.59 17.66 12.63
CA ILE A 316 -8.74 17.44 13.80
C ILE A 316 -9.26 16.26 14.61
N VAL A 317 -8.35 15.55 15.29
CA VAL A 317 -8.73 14.43 16.17
C VAL A 317 -9.79 14.89 17.18
N HIS A 318 -10.90 14.17 17.25
CA HIS A 318 -12.01 14.48 18.12
C HIS A 318 -11.62 14.34 19.61
N PRO A 319 -12.03 15.27 20.49
CA PRO A 319 -11.73 15.20 21.92
C PRO A 319 -12.13 13.88 22.59
N ASP A 320 -13.28 13.31 22.19
CA ASP A 320 -13.75 12.02 22.71
C ASP A 320 -12.79 10.87 22.38
N ALA A 321 -12.13 10.91 21.22
CA ALA A 321 -11.14 9.90 20.86
C ALA A 321 -9.93 9.97 21.79
N PHE A 322 -9.38 11.17 22.00
CA PHE A 322 -8.27 11.33 22.96
C PHE A 322 -8.68 10.99 24.39
N SER A 323 -9.90 11.37 24.81
CA SER A 323 -10.40 10.99 26.12
C SER A 323 -10.52 9.47 26.26
N TRP A 324 -10.99 8.78 25.22
CA TRP A 324 -11.05 7.33 25.22
C TRP A 324 -9.65 6.72 25.34
N HIS A 325 -8.68 7.18 24.55
CA HIS A 325 -7.30 6.67 24.62
C HIS A 325 -6.72 6.83 26.02
N ARG A 326 -6.85 8.03 26.62
CA ARG A 326 -6.36 8.28 27.99
C ARG A 326 -7.01 7.39 29.04
N ASN A 327 -8.29 7.06 28.88
CA ASN A 327 -9.02 6.24 29.85
C ASN A 327 -8.78 4.73 29.70
N ASN A 328 -8.31 4.27 28.54
CA ASN A 328 -8.23 2.83 28.22
C ASN A 328 -6.80 2.33 27.97
N LEU A 329 -5.90 3.18 27.47
CA LEU A 329 -4.58 2.78 27.02
C LEU A 329 -3.44 3.48 27.76
N LEU A 330 -3.63 4.72 28.20
CA LEU A 330 -2.58 5.46 28.91
C LEU A 330 -2.19 4.74 30.20
N ILE A 331 -0.88 4.58 30.40
CA ILE A 331 -0.34 3.99 31.62
C ILE A 331 -0.62 4.94 32.78
N ASN A 332 -1.14 4.40 33.88
CA ASN A 332 -1.43 5.14 35.11
C ASN A 332 -0.43 4.81 36.22
#